data_AF-D6E7X0-F1
#
_entry.id   AF-D6E7X0-F1
#
_cell.length_a   1.000
_cell.length_b   1.000
_cell.length_c   1.000
_cell.angle_alpha   90.00
_cell.angle_beta   90.00
_cell.angle_gamma   90.00
#
_symmetry.space_group_name_H-M   'P 1'
#
loop_
_entity.id
_entity.type
_entity.pdbx_description
1 polymer ?
#
loop_
_entity_poly.entity_id
_entity_poly.type
_entity_poly.pdbx_seq_one_letter_code
_entity_poly.pdbx_strand_id
1 'polypeptide(L)'
;MKQDHRVRLTKLLLREAFLDLLVEKPVAKITVKELCEQANVNRATFYAHYRDLFDLHEEIERDLAHTIMRSLSTTLPSQSLSAFSNEICRIIVDNERSCQAIFGEHGDPEFPLRVVETLRESSIALWRQQRPDLPEAELDRLYTFMANGCLAVIRSWVRNDMADSPQDIARFIEKMTDYGLAAL
;
A
#
# COMPACT_ATOMS: atom_id res chain seq x y z
N MET A 1 -25.53 14.00 -11.45
CA MET A 1 -24.48 15.03 -11.22
C MET A 1 -24.42 15.53 -9.77
N LYS A 2 -25.49 16.05 -9.13
CA LYS A 2 -25.44 16.46 -7.69
C LYS A 2 -25.40 15.31 -6.68
N GLN A 3 -26.15 14.23 -6.94
CA GLN A 3 -26.22 13.08 -6.03
C GLN A 3 -24.88 12.33 -5.95
N ASP A 4 -24.19 12.17 -7.08
CA ASP A 4 -22.83 11.59 -7.16
C ASP A 4 -21.83 12.40 -6.31
N HIS A 5 -21.85 13.73 -6.42
CA HIS A 5 -20.97 14.59 -5.63
C HIS A 5 -21.19 14.44 -4.11
N ARG A 6 -22.45 14.37 -3.65
CA ARG A 6 -22.77 14.17 -2.24
C ARG A 6 -22.29 12.81 -1.73
N VAL A 7 -22.44 11.76 -2.54
CA VAL A 7 -21.96 10.41 -2.21
C VAL A 7 -20.43 10.41 -2.07
N ARG A 8 -19.70 10.99 -3.04
CA ARG A 8 -18.24 11.09 -2.98
C ARG A 8 -17.75 11.85 -1.75
N LEU A 9 -18.36 13.00 -1.46
CA LEU A 9 -17.99 13.80 -0.29
C LEU A 9 -18.23 13.02 1.01
N THR A 10 -19.38 12.34 1.12
CA THR A 10 -19.70 11.53 2.30
C THR A 10 -18.70 10.39 2.48
N LYS A 11 -18.39 9.65 1.41
CA LYS A 11 -17.40 8.57 1.44
C LYS A 11 -16.01 9.08 1.84
N LEU A 12 -15.61 10.25 1.33
CA LEU A 12 -14.34 10.88 1.72
C LEU A 12 -14.32 11.21 3.21
N LEU A 13 -15.37 11.86 3.75
CA LEU A 13 -15.44 12.19 5.18
C LEU A 13 -15.38 10.94 6.07
N LEU A 14 -16.10 9.88 5.70
CA LEU A 14 -16.06 8.60 6.42
C LEU A 14 -14.69 7.95 6.33
N ARG A 15 -14.04 7.97 5.16
CA ARG A 15 -12.67 7.46 4.97
C ARG A 15 -11.67 8.18 5.86
N GLU A 16 -11.65 9.51 5.80
CA GLU A 16 -10.67 10.30 6.56
C GLU A 16 -10.84 10.12 8.08
N ALA A 17 -12.09 10.09 8.57
CA ALA A 17 -12.36 9.83 9.99
C ALA A 17 -11.98 8.39 10.40
N PHE A 18 -12.19 7.41 9.51
CA PHE A 18 -11.83 6.02 9.78
C PHE A 18 -10.33 5.83 9.86
N LEU A 19 -9.57 6.45 8.94
CA LEU A 19 -8.10 6.38 8.95
C LEU A 19 -7.51 6.93 10.25
N ASP A 20 -8.01 8.06 10.75
CA ASP A 20 -7.57 8.63 12.03
C ASP A 20 -7.83 7.67 13.19
N LEU A 21 -9.05 7.12 13.27
CA LEU A 21 -9.40 6.17 14.33
C LEU A 21 -8.58 4.89 14.24
N LEU A 22 -8.23 4.45 13.02
CA LEU A 22 -7.42 3.27 12.80
C LEU A 22 -5.96 3.48 13.25
N VAL A 23 -5.42 4.70 13.17
CA VAL A 23 -4.09 5.00 13.75
C VAL A 23 -4.12 4.83 15.28
N GLU A 24 -5.25 5.12 15.93
CA GLU A 24 -5.36 5.09 17.40
C GLU A 24 -5.73 3.72 17.98
N LYS A 25 -6.47 2.88 17.23
CA LYS A 25 -6.93 1.58 17.73
C LYS A 25 -7.32 0.61 16.61
N PRO A 26 -7.27 -0.71 16.85
CA PRO A 26 -7.70 -1.70 15.88
C PRO A 26 -9.19 -1.55 15.50
N VAL A 27 -9.52 -1.88 14.25
CA VAL A 27 -10.88 -1.77 13.69
C VAL A 27 -11.97 -2.40 14.57
N ALA A 28 -11.67 -3.52 15.24
CA ALA A 28 -12.59 -4.20 16.16
C ALA A 28 -12.97 -3.39 17.43
N LYS A 29 -12.25 -2.30 17.71
CA LYS A 29 -12.52 -1.37 18.82
C LYS A 29 -13.15 -0.06 18.37
N ILE A 30 -13.23 0.18 17.06
CA ILE A 30 -13.93 1.33 16.49
C ILE A 30 -15.42 1.02 16.45
N THR A 31 -16.28 2.01 16.73
CA THR A 31 -17.73 1.85 16.59
C THR A 31 -18.26 2.72 15.46
N VAL A 32 -19.34 2.26 14.79
CA VAL A 32 -20.02 3.08 13.76
C VAL A 32 -20.48 4.42 14.34
N LYS A 33 -20.86 4.46 15.63
CA LYS A 33 -21.26 5.69 16.31
C LYS A 33 -20.11 6.69 16.34
N GLU A 34 -18.96 6.25 16.85
CA GLU A 34 -17.76 7.07 16.96
C GLU A 34 -17.28 7.58 15.60
N LEU A 35 -17.22 6.70 14.59
CA LEU A 35 -16.87 7.08 13.23
C LEU A 35 -17.81 8.15 12.68
N CYS A 36 -19.13 7.98 12.88
CA CYS A 36 -20.15 8.92 12.43
C CYS A 36 -20.04 10.28 13.15
N GLU A 37 -19.74 10.28 14.44
CA GLU A 37 -19.53 11.50 15.23
C GLU A 37 -18.29 12.26 14.72
N GLN A 38 -17.18 11.57 14.47
CA GLN A 38 -15.95 12.17 13.96
C GLN A 38 -16.09 12.66 12.51
N ALA A 39 -16.77 11.90 11.65
CA ALA A 39 -17.02 12.30 10.26
C ALA A 39 -18.10 13.40 10.13
N ASN A 40 -18.82 13.72 11.21
CA ASN A 40 -20.01 14.57 11.21
C ASN A 40 -21.08 14.09 10.20
N VAL A 41 -21.37 12.78 10.23
CA VAL A 41 -22.30 12.09 9.33
C VAL A 41 -23.29 11.26 10.14
N ASN A 42 -24.57 11.23 9.75
CA ASN A 42 -25.57 10.41 10.43
C ASN A 42 -25.34 8.91 10.19
N ARG A 43 -25.64 8.06 11.19
CA ARG A 43 -25.53 6.59 11.08
C ARG A 43 -26.30 5.99 9.89
N ALA A 44 -27.49 6.53 9.60
CA ALA A 44 -28.28 6.11 8.45
C ALA A 44 -27.54 6.34 7.12
N THR A 45 -26.74 7.40 7.03
CA THR A 45 -25.90 7.69 5.87
C THR A 45 -24.71 6.74 5.78
N PHE A 46 -24.08 6.38 6.91
CA PHE A 46 -23.04 5.34 6.92
C PHE A 46 -23.60 4.02 6.37
N TYR A 47 -24.73 3.55 6.89
CA TYR A 47 -25.34 2.29 6.47
C TYR A 47 -25.93 2.33 5.05
N ALA A 48 -26.09 3.51 4.45
CA ALA A 48 -26.43 3.64 3.03
C ALA A 48 -25.22 3.35 2.12
N HIS A 49 -24.01 3.32 2.65
CA HIS A 49 -22.77 3.10 1.91
C HIS A 49 -22.03 1.81 2.30
N TYR A 50 -22.09 1.43 3.57
CA TYR A 50 -21.32 0.32 4.13
C TYR A 50 -22.16 -0.55 5.05
N ARG A 51 -21.93 -1.86 5.01
CA ARG A 51 -22.60 -2.82 5.91
C ARG A 51 -22.10 -2.68 7.34
N ASP A 52 -20.80 -2.53 7.50
CA ASP A 52 -20.09 -2.37 8.77
C ASP A 52 -18.73 -1.68 8.54
N LEU A 53 -17.92 -1.58 9.59
CA LEU A 53 -16.59 -0.95 9.53
C LEU A 53 -15.57 -1.77 8.73
N PHE A 54 -15.74 -3.09 8.63
CA PHE A 54 -14.85 -3.94 7.85
C PHE A 54 -15.09 -3.74 6.35
N ASP A 55 -16.34 -3.55 5.93
CA ASP A 55 -16.70 -3.19 4.56
C ASP A 55 -16.05 -1.87 4.11
N LEU A 56 -16.01 -0.87 5.00
CA LEU A 56 -15.27 0.38 4.77
C LEU A 56 -13.75 0.13 4.71
N HIS A 57 -13.21 -0.64 5.64
CA HIS A 57 -11.77 -0.94 5.69
C HIS A 57 -11.29 -1.64 4.41
N GLU A 58 -12.02 -2.68 3.97
CA GLU A 58 -11.75 -3.40 2.72
C GLU A 58 -11.85 -2.51 1.49
N GLU A 59 -12.77 -1.53 1.46
CA GLU A 59 -12.84 -0.54 0.38
C GLU A 59 -11.58 0.34 0.33
N ILE A 60 -11.12 0.84 1.48
CA ILE A 60 -9.93 1.69 1.55
C ILE A 60 -8.67 0.91 1.12
N GLU A 61 -8.52 -0.33 1.59
CA GLU A 61 -7.43 -1.22 1.18
C GLU A 61 -7.44 -1.47 -0.33
N ARG A 62 -8.61 -1.84 -0.87
CA ARG A 62 -8.77 -2.09 -2.31
C ARG A 62 -8.43 -0.86 -3.14
N ASP A 63 -8.86 0.33 -2.70
CA ASP A 63 -8.54 1.58 -3.38
C ASP A 63 -7.03 1.88 -3.37
N LEU A 64 -6.35 1.60 -2.24
CA LEU A 64 -4.91 1.75 -2.14
C LEU A 64 -4.17 0.74 -3.03
N ALA A 65 -4.57 -0.53 -3.01
CA ALA A 65 -4.01 -1.56 -3.89
C ALA A 65 -4.19 -1.19 -5.37
N HIS A 66 -5.38 -0.74 -5.77
CA HIS A 66 -5.63 -0.25 -7.13
C HIS A 66 -4.75 0.95 -7.49
N THR A 67 -4.54 1.87 -6.54
CA THR A 67 -3.65 3.02 -6.76
C THR A 67 -2.22 2.56 -7.01
N ILE A 68 -1.71 1.64 -6.18
CA ILE A 68 -0.38 1.04 -6.34
C ILE A 68 -0.26 0.34 -7.69
N MET A 69 -1.17 -0.59 -8.01
CA MET A 69 -1.13 -1.37 -9.25
C MET A 69 -1.24 -0.51 -10.49
N ARG A 70 -2.13 0.50 -10.49
CA ARG A 70 -2.30 1.40 -11.63
C ARG A 70 -1.03 2.20 -11.89
N SER A 71 -0.46 2.80 -10.83
CA SER A 71 0.75 3.62 -10.95
C SER A 71 1.94 2.78 -11.42
N LEU A 72 2.08 1.56 -10.89
CA LEU A 72 3.11 0.64 -11.34
C LEU A 72 2.88 0.22 -12.80
N SER A 73 1.65 -0.10 -13.21
CA SER A 73 1.38 -0.50 -14.60
C SER A 73 1.74 0.58 -15.64
N THR A 74 1.66 1.86 -15.27
CA THR A 74 2.07 2.98 -16.13
C THR A 74 3.58 3.22 -16.16
N THR A 75 4.29 2.83 -15.09
CA THR A 75 5.72 3.11 -14.88
C THR A 75 6.62 1.93 -15.25
N LEU A 76 6.12 0.70 -15.09
CA LEU A 76 6.78 -0.56 -15.45
C LEU A 76 7.18 -0.73 -16.93
N PRO A 77 6.58 -0.05 -17.94
CA PRO A 77 7.09 -0.11 -19.31
C PRO A 77 8.54 0.38 -19.46
N SER A 78 9.07 1.12 -18.47
CA SER A 78 10.48 1.55 -18.42
C SER A 78 11.46 0.46 -17.98
N GLN A 79 10.98 -0.66 -17.42
CA GLN A 79 11.79 -1.83 -17.02
C GLN A 79 12.99 -1.53 -16.11
N SER A 80 12.94 -0.45 -15.33
CA SER A 80 14.01 -0.08 -14.40
C SER A 80 13.59 -0.32 -12.95
N LEU A 81 14.47 -0.98 -12.18
CA LEU A 81 14.32 -1.14 -10.73
C LEU A 81 14.34 0.21 -10.00
N SER A 82 15.06 1.18 -10.55
CA SER A 82 15.04 2.56 -10.04
C SER A 82 13.66 3.19 -10.20
N ALA A 83 13.05 3.07 -11.39
CA ALA A 83 11.73 3.62 -11.64
C ALA A 83 10.68 2.98 -10.72
N PHE A 84 10.73 1.66 -10.53
CA PHE A 84 9.87 0.94 -9.60
C PHE A 84 10.02 1.44 -8.15
N SER A 85 11.26 1.50 -7.65
CA SER A 85 11.54 1.86 -6.25
C SER A 85 11.12 3.30 -5.94
N ASN A 86 11.40 4.24 -6.87
CA ASN A 86 10.98 5.63 -6.74
C ASN A 86 9.45 5.77 -6.76
N GLU A 87 8.80 5.01 -7.64
CA GLU A 87 7.34 5.07 -7.79
C GLU A 87 6.61 4.55 -6.55
N ILE A 88 7.08 3.44 -5.96
CA ILE A 88 6.53 2.93 -4.70
C ILE A 88 6.69 3.96 -3.58
N CYS A 89 7.88 4.54 -3.41
CA CYS A 89 8.10 5.55 -2.37
C CYS A 89 7.25 6.80 -2.59
N ARG A 90 7.07 7.23 -3.84
CA ARG A 90 6.18 8.36 -4.19
C ARG A 90 4.73 8.06 -3.82
N ILE A 91 4.21 6.87 -4.14
CA ILE A 91 2.83 6.49 -3.81
C ILE A 91 2.62 6.48 -2.29
N ILE A 92 3.59 5.97 -1.54
CA ILE A 92 3.53 5.95 -0.08
C ILE A 92 3.42 7.38 0.48
N VAL A 93 4.23 8.32 -0.01
CA VAL A 93 4.18 9.73 0.40
C VAL A 93 2.88 10.40 -0.05
N ASP A 94 2.47 10.23 -1.31
CA ASP A 94 1.24 10.81 -1.86
C ASP A 94 -0.02 10.30 -1.14
N ASN A 95 0.07 9.15 -0.46
CA ASN A 95 -1.01 8.51 0.30
C ASN A 95 -0.67 8.35 1.78
N GLU A 96 0.19 9.22 2.32
CA GLU A 96 0.76 9.17 3.69
C GLU A 96 -0.25 8.72 4.74
N ARG A 97 -1.40 9.39 4.85
CA ARG A 97 -2.41 9.08 5.88
C ARG A 97 -2.99 7.68 5.75
N SER A 98 -3.28 7.25 4.51
CA SER A 98 -3.75 5.88 4.27
C SER A 98 -2.64 4.87 4.59
N CYS A 99 -1.39 5.19 4.22
CA CYS A 99 -0.26 4.32 4.47
C CYS A 99 0.08 4.21 5.96
N GLN A 100 0.06 5.31 6.73
CA GLN A 100 0.27 5.29 8.17
C GLN A 100 -0.76 4.43 8.89
N ALA A 101 -2.04 4.54 8.52
CA ALA A 101 -3.09 3.74 9.15
C ALA A 101 -3.00 2.25 8.75
N ILE A 102 -2.82 1.95 7.45
CA ILE A 102 -2.87 0.58 6.92
C ILE A 102 -1.58 -0.20 7.19
N PHE A 103 -0.40 0.42 7.04
CA PHE A 103 0.88 -0.23 7.34
C PHE A 103 1.32 -0.05 8.80
N GLY A 104 0.52 0.69 9.59
CA GLY A 104 0.75 1.03 10.99
C GLY A 104 0.65 -0.16 11.95
N GLU A 105 0.40 0.14 13.22
CA GLU A 105 0.26 -0.89 14.26
C GLU A 105 -1.07 -1.66 14.14
N HIS A 106 -2.12 -1.00 13.69
CA HIS A 106 -3.51 -1.47 13.79
C HIS A 106 -4.16 -1.83 12.45
N GLY A 107 -3.48 -1.62 11.33
CA GLY A 107 -3.94 -2.04 10.01
C GLY A 107 -3.87 -3.57 9.81
N ASP A 108 -4.38 -4.04 8.68
CA ASP A 108 -4.32 -5.47 8.33
C ASP A 108 -2.88 -5.91 8.02
N PRO A 109 -2.28 -6.82 8.82
CA PRO A 109 -0.94 -7.32 8.56
C PRO A 109 -0.83 -8.10 7.23
N GLU A 110 -1.93 -8.65 6.72
CA GLU A 110 -1.95 -9.42 5.48
C GLU A 110 -2.04 -8.53 4.23
N PHE A 111 -2.58 -7.31 4.35
CA PHE A 111 -2.74 -6.40 3.20
C PHE A 111 -1.41 -6.13 2.46
N PRO A 112 -0.32 -5.75 3.14
CA PRO A 112 0.96 -5.53 2.47
C PRO A 112 1.52 -6.78 1.78
N LEU A 113 1.27 -7.96 2.36
CA LEU A 113 1.67 -9.25 1.79
C LEU A 113 0.92 -9.54 0.48
N ARG A 114 -0.39 -9.26 0.44
CA ARG A 114 -1.20 -9.37 -0.80
C ARG A 114 -0.69 -8.44 -1.89
N VAL A 115 -0.29 -7.21 -1.53
CA VAL A 115 0.25 -6.24 -2.48
C VAL A 115 1.55 -6.76 -3.09
N VAL A 116 2.51 -7.23 -2.28
CA VAL A 116 3.77 -7.75 -2.84
C VAL A 116 3.51 -8.97 -3.71
N GLU A 117 2.70 -9.95 -3.30
CA GLU A 117 2.43 -11.15 -4.11
C GLU A 117 1.88 -10.81 -5.51
N THR A 118 1.05 -9.76 -5.60
CA THR A 118 0.51 -9.29 -6.88
C THR A 118 1.60 -8.79 -7.84
N LEU A 119 2.75 -8.35 -7.33
CA LEU A 119 3.87 -7.84 -8.11
C LEU A 119 4.83 -8.95 -8.56
N ARG A 120 4.73 -10.15 -7.97
CA ARG A 120 5.69 -11.25 -8.15
C ARG A 120 5.96 -11.60 -9.61
N GLU A 121 4.92 -11.93 -10.36
CA GLU A 121 5.08 -12.36 -11.75
C GLU A 121 5.77 -11.29 -12.61
N SER A 122 5.40 -10.02 -12.40
CA SER A 122 5.99 -8.89 -13.12
C SER A 122 7.46 -8.66 -12.75
N SER A 123 7.82 -8.79 -11.47
CA SER A 123 9.20 -8.66 -11.00
C SER A 123 10.09 -9.79 -11.50
N ILE A 124 9.61 -11.04 -11.43
CA ILE A 124 10.35 -12.21 -11.93
C ILE A 124 10.54 -12.12 -13.45
N ALA A 125 9.50 -11.70 -14.19
CA ALA A 125 9.61 -11.50 -15.63
C ALA A 125 10.67 -10.45 -15.99
N LEU A 126 10.77 -9.37 -15.21
CA LEU A 126 11.80 -8.34 -15.41
C LEU A 126 13.21 -8.89 -15.13
N TRP A 127 13.41 -9.57 -14.01
CA TRP A 127 14.72 -10.13 -13.66
C TRP A 127 15.18 -11.21 -14.62
N ARG A 128 14.26 -12.01 -15.16
CA ARG A 128 14.56 -13.02 -16.19
C ARG A 128 15.13 -12.41 -17.47
N GLN A 129 14.75 -11.18 -17.83
CA GLN A 129 15.35 -10.49 -18.96
C GLN A 129 16.81 -10.09 -18.70
N GLN A 130 17.13 -9.75 -17.45
CA GLN A 130 18.49 -9.37 -17.04
C GLN A 130 19.38 -10.59 -16.78
N ARG A 131 18.80 -11.69 -16.28
CA ARG A 131 19.46 -12.94 -15.90
C ARG A 131 18.73 -14.16 -16.48
N PRO A 132 18.76 -14.35 -17.81
CA PRO A 132 18.11 -15.49 -18.46
C PRO A 132 18.78 -16.83 -18.14
N ASP A 133 19.99 -16.79 -17.59
CA ASP A 133 20.78 -17.95 -17.14
C ASP A 133 20.30 -18.54 -15.81
N LEU A 134 19.57 -17.77 -14.99
CA LEU A 134 19.15 -18.21 -13.66
C LEU A 134 17.92 -19.15 -13.72
N PRO A 135 17.94 -20.27 -12.97
CA PRO A 135 16.76 -21.11 -12.80
C PRO A 135 15.61 -20.35 -12.13
N GLU A 136 14.37 -20.69 -12.51
CA GLU A 136 13.16 -20.07 -11.94
C GLU A 136 13.10 -20.20 -10.40
N ALA A 137 13.51 -21.33 -9.86
CA ALA A 137 13.56 -21.54 -8.41
C ALA A 137 14.54 -20.60 -7.68
N GLU A 138 15.60 -20.11 -8.34
CA GLU A 138 16.49 -19.09 -7.75
C GLU A 138 15.85 -17.69 -7.80
N LEU A 139 15.19 -17.35 -8.91
CA LEU A 139 14.45 -16.09 -9.01
C LEU A 139 13.31 -16.02 -7.98
N ASP A 140 12.63 -17.13 -7.72
CA ASP A 140 11.59 -17.22 -6.68
C ASP A 140 12.14 -17.02 -5.27
N ARG A 141 13.30 -17.62 -4.95
CA ARG A 141 13.98 -17.41 -3.67
C ARG A 141 14.42 -15.96 -3.50
N LEU A 142 15.04 -15.39 -4.54
CA LEU A 142 15.44 -13.99 -4.56
C LEU A 142 14.22 -13.09 -4.36
N TYR A 143 13.12 -13.36 -5.07
CA TYR A 143 11.89 -12.57 -4.97
C TYR A 143 11.34 -12.60 -3.55
N THR A 144 11.23 -13.79 -2.97
CA THR A 144 10.75 -13.97 -1.60
C THR A 144 11.59 -13.17 -0.61
N PHE A 145 12.91 -13.24 -0.72
CA PHE A 145 13.81 -12.48 0.15
C PHE A 145 13.68 -10.96 -0.05
N MET A 146 13.74 -10.51 -1.31
CA MET A 146 13.71 -9.09 -1.66
C MET A 146 12.38 -8.44 -1.34
N ALA A 147 11.25 -9.04 -1.71
CA ALA A 147 9.92 -8.51 -1.46
C ALA A 147 9.65 -8.34 0.04
N ASN A 148 9.99 -9.34 0.85
CA ASN A 148 9.83 -9.26 2.31
C ASN A 148 10.80 -8.25 2.95
N GLY A 149 12.04 -8.16 2.47
CA GLY A 149 13.01 -7.16 2.92
C GLY A 149 12.55 -5.73 2.62
N CYS A 150 12.12 -5.47 1.37
CA CYS A 150 11.57 -4.18 0.96
C CYS A 150 10.33 -3.80 1.77
N LEU A 151 9.41 -4.75 1.98
CA LEU A 151 8.24 -4.54 2.81
C LEU A 151 8.60 -4.17 4.25
N ALA A 152 9.59 -4.86 4.85
CA ALA A 152 10.05 -4.55 6.20
C ALA A 152 10.65 -3.14 6.30
N VAL A 153 11.46 -2.72 5.32
CA VAL A 153 12.03 -1.37 5.24
C VAL A 153 10.92 -0.32 5.11
N ILE A 154 9.98 -0.52 4.19
CA ILE A 154 8.84 0.39 3.98
C ILE A 154 8.00 0.53 5.25
N ARG A 155 7.66 -0.59 5.91
CA ARG A 155 6.91 -0.56 7.18
C ARG A 155 7.66 0.18 8.26
N SER A 156 8.96 -0.05 8.39
CA SER A 156 9.79 0.66 9.36
C SER A 156 9.81 2.16 9.09
N TRP A 157 9.91 2.55 7.82
CA TRP A 157 9.91 3.95 7.40
C TRP A 157 8.57 4.64 7.69
N VAL A 158 7.45 4.01 7.31
CA VAL A 158 6.10 4.54 7.58
C VAL A 158 5.82 4.68 9.07
N ARG A 159 6.26 3.71 9.89
CA ARG A 159 6.08 3.74 11.36
C ARG A 159 6.97 4.78 12.06
N ASN A 160 8.01 5.24 11.40
CA ASN A 160 8.90 6.28 11.89
C ASN A 160 8.57 7.63 11.21
N ASP A 161 7.27 7.89 10.98
CA ASP A 161 6.73 9.11 10.38
C ASP A 161 7.42 9.53 9.08
N MET A 162 7.90 8.54 8.31
CA MET A 162 8.66 8.75 7.08
C MET A 162 9.84 9.73 7.23
N ALA A 163 10.57 9.65 8.35
CA ALA A 163 11.66 10.57 8.68
C ALA A 163 12.78 10.64 7.62
N ASP A 164 13.06 9.54 6.92
CA ASP A 164 14.02 9.50 5.81
C ASP A 164 13.38 9.98 4.51
N SER A 165 14.18 10.52 3.57
CA SER A 165 13.64 10.94 2.29
C SER A 165 13.18 9.74 1.45
N PRO A 166 12.08 9.86 0.67
CA PRO A 166 11.63 8.79 -0.22
C PRO A 166 12.73 8.37 -1.22
N GLN A 167 13.61 9.30 -1.62
CA GLN A 167 14.72 9.00 -2.53
C GLN A 167 15.80 8.14 -1.87
N ASP A 168 16.07 8.31 -0.57
CA ASP A 168 17.05 7.49 0.14
C ASP A 168 16.53 6.06 0.32
N ILE A 169 15.25 5.90 0.67
CA ILE A 169 14.58 4.60 0.75
C ILE A 169 14.55 3.90 -0.62
N ALA A 170 14.15 4.62 -1.67
CA ALA A 170 14.12 4.09 -3.04
C ALA A 170 15.51 3.63 -3.49
N ARG A 171 16.55 4.46 -3.28
CA ARG A 171 17.94 4.11 -3.61
C ARG A 171 18.44 2.90 -2.84
N PHE A 172 18.06 2.76 -1.56
CA PHE A 172 18.41 1.58 -0.78
C PHE A 172 17.79 0.31 -1.37
N ILE A 173 16.49 0.33 -1.65
CA ILE A 173 15.76 -0.81 -2.23
C ILE A 173 16.33 -1.21 -3.60
N GLU A 174 16.55 -0.24 -4.48
CA GLU A 174 17.16 -0.44 -5.80
C GLU A 174 18.52 -1.12 -5.65
N LYS A 175 19.40 -0.53 -4.84
CA LYS A 175 20.76 -1.03 -4.61
C LYS A 175 20.76 -2.47 -4.09
N MET A 176 19.94 -2.78 -3.09
CA MET A 176 19.86 -4.13 -2.54
C MET A 176 19.36 -5.15 -3.57
N THR A 177 18.41 -4.75 -4.42
CA THR A 177 17.88 -5.61 -5.48
C THR A 177 18.93 -5.88 -6.55
N ASP A 178 19.62 -4.85 -7.02
CA ASP A 178 20.67 -4.97 -8.04
C ASP A 178 21.84 -5.83 -7.56
N TYR A 179 22.34 -5.60 -6.34
CA TYR A 179 23.41 -6.43 -5.78
C TYR A 179 22.97 -7.87 -5.54
N GLY A 180 21.74 -8.08 -5.07
CA GLY A 180 21.18 -9.42 -4.88
C GLY A 180 21.10 -10.20 -6.20
N LEU A 181 20.61 -9.55 -7.25
CA LEU A 181 20.52 -10.16 -8.58
C LEU A 181 21.90 -10.38 -9.23
N ALA A 182 22.87 -9.50 -9.00
CA ALA A 182 24.23 -9.62 -9.52
C ALA A 182 25.09 -10.66 -8.79
N ALA A 183 24.75 -11.01 -7.54
CA ALA A 183 25.50 -11.97 -6.73
C ALA A 183 25.15 -13.44 -7.02
N LEU A 184 23.97 -13.70 -7.61
CA LEU A 184 23.56 -15.03 -8.11
C LEU A 184 24.20 -15.32 -9.47
#